data_AF-A0A6G3Z0I5-F1
#
_entry.id   AF-A0A6G3Z0I5-F1
#
_cell.length_a   1.000
_cell.length_b   1.000
_cell.length_c   1.000
_cell.angle_alpha   90.00
_cell.angle_beta   90.00
_cell.angle_gamma   90.00
#
_symmetry.space_group_name_H-M   'P 1'
#
loop_
_entity.id
_entity.type
_entity.pdbx_description
1 polymer ?
#
loop_
_entity_poly.entity_id
_entity_poly.type
_entity_poly.pdbx_seq_one_letter_code
_entity_poly.pdbx_strand_id
1 'polypeptide(L)' 'MERQTADFRVEVVDGYRLGRLWIPLSQVADWLIFLVAPHYQAAIISAEQENSHLSICFEANEGLYTYLEMKLSSPSQLVT' A
#
# COMPACT_ATOMS: atom_id res chain seq x y z
N MET A 1 -21.22 -0.18 -2.39
CA MET A 1 -20.34 -1.32 -2.11
C MET A 1 -19.01 -0.77 -1.62
N GLU A 2 -18.70 -0.94 -0.34
CA GLU A 2 -17.42 -0.47 0.22
C GLU A 2 -16.29 -1.40 -0.28
N ARG A 3 -15.21 -0.83 -0.82
CA ARG A 3 -14.04 -1.60 -1.26
C ARG A 3 -13.36 -2.22 -0.03
N GLN A 4 -13.49 -3.53 0.17
CA GLN A 4 -12.83 -4.27 1.25
C GLN A 4 -11.39 -4.70 0.91
N THR A 5 -10.84 -4.20 -0.19
CA THR A 5 -9.51 -4.57 -0.68
C THR A 5 -8.56 -3.38 -0.54
N ALA A 6 -7.31 -3.68 -0.21
CA ALA A 6 -6.26 -2.67 -0.27
C ALA A 6 -6.00 -2.25 -1.73
N ASP A 7 -5.58 -1.01 -1.93
CA ASP A 7 -5.26 -0.42 -3.23
C ASP A 7 -3.93 0.33 -3.13
N PHE A 8 -3.13 0.28 -4.20
CA PHE A 8 -1.80 0.88 -4.21
C PHE A 8 -1.57 1.71 -5.46
N ARG A 9 -0.91 2.86 -5.28
CA ARG A 9 -0.42 3.70 -6.37
C ARG A 9 0.89 4.37 -6.00
N VAL A 10 1.70 4.66 -7.01
CA VAL A 10 2.88 5.53 -6.85
C VAL A 10 2.48 6.95 -7.25
N GLU A 11 2.83 7.91 -6.40
CA GLU A 11 2.65 9.35 -6.64
C GLU A 11 4.02 10.01 -6.77
N VAL A 12 4.12 11.05 -7.61
CA VAL A 12 5.30 11.90 -7.68
C VAL A 12 4.96 13.24 -7.02
N VAL A 13 5.59 13.54 -5.89
CA VAL A 13 5.39 14.77 -5.12
C VAL A 13 6.72 15.50 -5.06
N ASP A 14 6.79 16.71 -5.61
CA ASP A 14 8.01 17.54 -5.63
C ASP A 14 9.27 16.83 -6.16
N GLY A 15 9.08 15.90 -7.11
CA GLY A 15 10.16 15.10 -7.71
C GLY A 15 10.49 13.80 -6.96
N TYR A 16 9.86 13.55 -5.81
CA TYR A 16 10.00 12.31 -5.04
C TYR A 16 8.92 11.30 -5.41
N ARG A 17 9.30 10.05 -5.66
CA ARG A 17 8.37 8.93 -5.87
C ARG A 17 7.97 8.36 -4.52
N LEU A 18 6.69 8.45 -4.19
CA LEU A 18 6.12 7.98 -2.93
C LEU A 18 5.06 6.91 -3.22
N GLY A 19 5.05 5.86 -2.40
CA GLY A 19 3.99 4.87 -2.40
C GLY A 19 2.82 5.36 -1.58
N ARG A 20 1.60 5.29 -2.13
CA ARG A 20 0.36 5.49 -1.41
C ARG A 20 -0.42 4.18 -1.37
N LEU A 21 -0.65 3.66 -0.17
CA LEU A 21 -1.39 2.44 0.09
C LEU A 21 -2.66 2.74 0.87
N TRP A 22 -3.80 2.38 0.29
CA TRP A 22 -5.12 2.52 0.89
C TRP A 22 -5.54 1.19 1.48
N ILE A 23 -5.82 1.12 2.78
CA ILE A 23 -5.98 -0.13 3.52
C ILE A 23 -7.29 -0.12 4.31
N PRO A 24 -8.14 -1.16 4.23
CA PRO A 24 -9.26 -1.31 5.15
C PRO A 24 -8.79 -1.40 6.60
N LEU A 25 -9.46 -0.72 7.53
CA LEU A 25 -9.04 -0.68 8.95
C LEU A 25 -8.85 -2.09 9.56
N SER A 26 -9.63 -3.07 9.11
CA SER A 26 -9.52 -4.47 9.55
C SER A 26 -8.20 -5.17 9.17
N GLN A 27 -7.41 -4.59 8.26
CA GLN A 27 -6.16 -5.16 7.73
C GLN A 27 -4.92 -4.31 8.07
N VAL A 28 -5.09 -3.18 8.79
CA VAL A 28 -4.01 -2.21 9.03
C VAL A 28 -2.81 -2.84 9.72
N ALA A 29 -3.02 -3.69 10.73
CA ALA A 29 -1.93 -4.34 11.45
C ALA A 29 -1.05 -5.18 10.53
N ASP A 30 -1.65 -6.00 9.67
CA ASP A 30 -0.94 -6.89 8.74
C ASP A 30 -0.11 -6.08 7.73
N TRP A 31 -0.69 -5.00 7.21
CA TRP A 31 -0.01 -4.12 6.27
C TRP A 31 1.12 -3.32 6.91
N LEU A 32 0.95 -2.84 8.13
CA LEU A 32 2.03 -2.15 8.85
C LEU A 32 3.20 -3.10 9.13
N ILE A 33 2.93 -4.32 9.61
CA ILE A 33 3.96 -5.35 9.83
C ILE A 33 4.70 -5.66 8.54
N PHE A 34 3.95 -5.82 7.44
CA PHE A 34 4.54 -6.04 6.12
C PHE A 34 5.45 -4.87 5.71
N LEU A 35 4.99 -3.62 5.78
CA LEU A 35 5.75 -2.45 5.34
C LEU A 35 7.06 -2.26 6.11
N VAL A 36 7.05 -2.49 7.43
CA VAL A 36 8.24 -2.34 8.28
C VAL A 36 9.15 -3.56 8.29
N ALA A 37 8.81 -4.62 7.56
CA ALA A 37 9.61 -5.83 7.54
C ALA A 37 11.05 -5.54 7.03
N PRO A 38 12.09 -6.21 7.56
CA PRO A 38 13.50 -5.84 7.33
C PRO A 38 13.95 -5.82 5.86
N HIS A 39 13.21 -6.47 4.96
CA HIS A 39 13.52 -6.55 3.54
C HIS A 39 12.85 -5.45 2.71
N TYR A 40 11.81 -4.80 3.25
CA TYR A 40 11.11 -3.71 2.58
C TYR A 40 11.52 -2.35 3.13
N GLN A 41 11.68 -2.24 4.46
CA GLN A 41 12.13 -1.03 5.16
C GLN A 41 11.40 0.23 4.69
N ALA A 42 10.08 0.15 4.50
CA ALA A 42 9.31 1.30 4.10
C ALA A 42 9.36 2.38 5.19
N ALA A 43 9.76 3.59 4.82
CA ALA A 43 9.72 4.75 5.68
C ALA A 43 8.35 5.41 5.57
N ILE A 44 7.51 5.24 6.59
CA ILE A 44 6.19 5.87 6.64
C ILE A 44 6.36 7.38 6.84
N ILE A 45 5.81 8.16 5.92
CA ILE A 45 5.86 9.62 5.92
C ILE A 45 4.61 10.18 6.58
N SER A 46 3.44 9.66 6.20
CA SER A 46 2.16 10.06 6.79
C SER A 46 1.16 8.92 6.75
N ALA A 47 0.18 9.00 7.65
CA ALA A 47 -0.96 8.12 7.68
C ALA A 47 -2.21 8.92 8.04
N GLU A 48 -3.25 8.81 7.22
CA GLU A 48 -4.51 9.53 7.37
C GLU A 48 -5.66 8.53 7.35
N GLN A 49 -6.51 8.57 8.38
CA GLN A 49 -7.70 7.74 8.43
C GLN A 49 -8.85 8.46 7.71
N GLU A 50 -9.45 7.77 6.73
CA GLU A 50 -10.63 8.23 6.02
C GLU A 50 -11.72 7.16 6.07
N ASN A 51 -12.82 7.44 6.78
CA ASN A 51 -13.92 6.50 7.01
C ASN A 51 -13.44 5.15 7.60
N SER A 52 -13.65 4.06 6.85
CA SER A 52 -13.29 2.68 7.18
C SER A 52 -11.92 2.26 6.63
N HIS A 53 -11.09 3.22 6.22
CA HIS A 53 -9.78 2.98 5.65
C HIS A 53 -8.68 3.86 6.24
N LEU A 54 -7.44 3.41 6.09
CA LEU A 54 -6.21 4.14 6.37
C LEU A 54 -5.44 4.33 5.07
N SER A 55 -5.13 5.58 4.73
CA SER A 55 -4.21 5.94 3.66
C SER A 55 -2.81 6.11 4.25
N ILE A 56 -1.84 5.31 3.80
CA ILE A 56 -0.45 5.40 4.22
C ILE A 56 0.39 5.91 3.05
N CYS A 57 1.14 6.98 3.27
CA CYS A 57 2.17 7.48 2.37
C CYS A 57 3.55 7.05 2.89
N PHE A 58 4.37 6.46 2.02
CA PHE A 58 5.69 5.95 2.42
C PHE A 58 6.72 5.98 1.29
N GLU A 59 7.98 6.12 1.67
CA GLU A 59 9.14 5.90 0.81
C GLU A 59 9.62 4.45 0.95
N ALA A 60 9.97 3.80 -0.16
CA ALA A 60 10.55 2.47 -0.16
C ALA A 60 11.38 2.25 -1.41
N ASN A 61 12.06 1.10 -1.49
CA ASN A 61 12.77 0.71 -2.71
C ASN A 61 11.79 0.37 -3.85
N GLU A 62 12.25 0.53 -5.10
CA GLU A 62 11.46 0.25 -6.31
C GLU A 62 10.96 -1.21 -6.39
N GLY A 63 11.66 -2.14 -5.75
CA GLY A 63 11.24 -3.54 -5.67
C GLY A 63 9.93 -3.71 -4.91
N LEU A 64 9.75 -2.97 -3.81
CA LEU A 64 8.50 -2.97 -3.05
C LEU A 64 7.36 -2.34 -3.84
N TYR A 65 7.60 -1.22 -4.52
CA TYR A 65 6.58 -0.59 -5.37
C TYR A 65 6.12 -1.54 -6.47
N THR A 66 7.06 -2.17 -7.19
CA THR A 66 6.75 -3.16 -8.22
C THR A 66 5.96 -4.35 -7.65
N TYR A 67 6.36 -4.85 -6.47
CA TYR A 67 5.65 -5.95 -5.81
C TYR A 67 4.20 -5.57 -5.46
N LEU A 68 3.98 -4.38 -4.89
CA LEU A 68 2.65 -3.91 -4.51
C LEU A 68 1.76 -3.66 -5.72
N GLU A 69 2.30 -3.07 -6.79
CA GLU A 69 1.61 -2.94 -8.08
C GLU A 69 1.17 -4.31 -8.59
N MET A 70 2.06 -5.31 -8.62
CA MET A 70 1.70 -6.65 -9.10
C MET A 70 0.67 -7.34 -8.21
N LYS A 71 0.84 -7.26 -6.88
CA LYS A 71 -0.02 -7.94 -5.89
C LYS A 71 -1.43 -7.37 -5.87
N LEU A 72 -1.58 -6.05 -6.02
CA LEU A 72 -2.86 -5.34 -5.85
C LEU A 72 -3.51 -4.96 -7.19
N SER A 73 -2.76 -4.94 -8.29
CA SER A 73 -3.33 -4.73 -9.64
C SER A 73 -3.81 -6.01 -10.30
N SER A 74 -3.52 -7.19 -9.74
CA SER A 74 -3.97 -8.46 -10.31
C SER A 74 -5.48 -8.64 -10.05
N PRO A 75 -6.36 -8.56 -11.07
CA PRO A 75 -7.70 -9.09 -10.91
C PRO A 75 -7.55 -10.59 -10.67
N SER A 76 -8.25 -11.11 -9.65
CA SER A 76 -8.27 -12.52 -9.30
C SER A 76 -8.21 -13.38 -10.56
N GLN A 77 -7.12 -14.13 -10.76
CA GLN A 77 -7.13 -15.24 -11.71
C GLN A 77 -8.16 -16.23 -11.17
N LEU A 78 -9.40 -16.11 -11.66
CA LEU A 78 -10.39 -17.16 -11.71
C LEU A 78 -9.75 -18.31 -12.49
N VAL A 79 -9.12 -19.23 -11.76
CA VAL A 79 -8.83 -20.56 -12.28
C VAL A 79 -10.16 -21.31 -12.23
N THR A 80 -10.82 -21.34 -13.39
CA THR A 80 -11.93 -22.25 -13.72
C THR A 80 -11.49 -23.70 -13.70
#